data_AF-K9WU34-F1
#
_entry.id   AF-K9WU34-F1
#
_cell.length_a   1.000
_cell.length_b   1.000
_cell.length_c   1.000
_cell.angle_alpha   90.00
_cell.angle_beta   90.00
_cell.angle_gamma   90.00
#
_symmetry.space_group_name_H-M   'P 1'
#
loop_
_entity.id
_entity.type
_entity.pdbx_description
1 polymer ?
#
loop_
_entity_poly.entity_id
_entity_poly.type
_entity_poly.pdbx_seq_one_letter_code
_entity_poly.pdbx_strand_id
1 'polypeptide(L)'
;MSAENELLEKWRELPKDKQQEVIDFVEFLHIKTVEHPLTQKTKTPLGERLRQLRTKIVASGAPLLTQDDIEKEITSSRGGLQEFTE
;
A
#
# COMPACT_ATOMS: atom_id res chain seq x y z
N MET A 1 19.87 26.93 -12.97
CA MET A 1 18.50 27.10 -12.45
C MET A 1 18.41 26.38 -11.12
N SER A 2 17.79 26.97 -10.09
CA SER A 2 17.42 26.23 -8.89
C SER A 2 16.20 25.35 -9.18
N ALA A 3 16.03 24.27 -8.43
CA ALA A 3 14.86 23.39 -8.57
C ALA A 3 13.53 24.15 -8.34
N GLU A 4 13.54 25.15 -7.45
CA GLU A 4 12.42 26.04 -7.20
C GLU A 4 12.06 26.87 -8.44
N ASN A 5 13.06 27.46 -9.11
CA ASN A 5 12.81 28.27 -10.31
C ASN A 5 12.28 27.42 -11.46
N GLU A 6 12.79 26.20 -11.65
CA GLU A 6 12.30 25.28 -12.68
C GLU A 6 10.84 24.87 -12.43
N LEU A 7 10.46 24.63 -11.16
CA LEU A 7 9.08 24.35 -10.79
C LEU A 7 8.17 25.53 -11.10
N LEU A 8 8.58 26.76 -10.75
CA LEU A 8 7.78 27.97 -10.97
C LEU A 8 7.59 28.28 -12.46
N GLU A 9 8.59 28.05 -13.30
CA GLU A 9 8.45 28.19 -14.76
C GLU A 9 7.42 27.20 -15.30
N LYS A 10 7.58 25.90 -14.99
CA LYS A 10 6.65 24.85 -15.43
C LYS A 10 5.24 25.06 -14.89
N TRP A 11 5.10 25.50 -13.64
CA TRP A 11 3.81 25.80 -13.01
C TRP A 11 3.03 26.88 -13.78
N ARG A 12 3.70 27.94 -14.21
CA ARG A 12 3.07 29.07 -14.93
C ARG A 12 2.54 28.68 -16.31
N GLU A 13 3.14 27.67 -16.93
CA GLU A 13 2.72 27.15 -18.23
C GLU A 13 1.50 26.20 -18.13
N LEU A 14 1.21 25.69 -16.92
CA LEU A 14 0.08 24.78 -16.71
C LEU A 14 -1.27 25.53 -16.75
N PRO A 15 -2.31 24.90 -17.33
CA PRO A 15 -3.68 25.39 -17.18
C PRO A 15 -4.17 25.24 -15.72
N LYS A 16 -5.21 25.99 -15.36
CA LYS A 16 -5.67 26.17 -13.97
C LYS A 16 -6.04 24.87 -13.25
N ASP A 17 -6.63 23.93 -13.98
CA ASP A 17 -6.98 22.60 -13.47
C ASP A 17 -5.72 21.81 -13.05
N LYS A 18 -4.65 21.90 -13.84
CA LYS A 18 -3.38 21.24 -13.55
C LYS A 18 -2.57 21.93 -12.47
N GLN A 19 -2.72 23.24 -12.33
CA GLN A 19 -2.20 23.96 -11.16
C GLN A 19 -2.85 23.44 -9.88
N GLN A 20 -4.18 23.26 -9.86
CA GLN A 20 -4.86 22.71 -8.69
C GLN A 20 -4.36 21.30 -8.34
N GLU A 21 -4.18 20.43 -9.34
CA GLU A 21 -3.63 19.07 -9.13
C GLU A 21 -2.25 19.08 -8.46
N VAL A 22 -1.39 20.06 -8.79
CA VAL A 22 -0.07 20.19 -8.17
C VAL A 22 -0.18 20.73 -6.73
N ILE A 23 -1.10 21.66 -6.43
CA ILE A 23 -1.40 22.07 -5.04
C ILE A 23 -1.83 20.85 -4.21
N ASP A 24 -2.80 20.10 -4.70
CA ASP A 24 -3.33 18.92 -4.01
C ASP A 24 -2.21 17.90 -3.74
N PHE A 25 -1.30 17.72 -4.70
CA PHE A 25 -0.14 16.84 -4.54
C PHE A 25 0.86 17.35 -3.50
N VAL A 26 1.15 18.65 -3.46
CA VAL A 26 2.05 19.24 -2.46
C VAL A 26 1.46 19.12 -1.06
N GLU A 27 0.16 19.37 -0.90
CA GLU A 27 -0.55 19.16 0.37
C GLU A 27 -0.50 17.69 0.79
N PHE A 28 -0.76 16.76 -0.12
CA PHE A 28 -0.61 15.33 0.13
C PHE A 28 0.80 14.97 0.60
N LEU A 29 1.84 15.50 -0.05
CA LEU A 29 3.22 15.26 0.36
C LEU A 29 3.51 15.83 1.76
N HIS A 30 2.98 17.00 2.09
CA HIS A 30 3.13 17.60 3.41
C HIS A 30 2.50 16.71 4.50
N ILE A 31 1.25 16.29 4.31
CA ILE A 31 0.55 15.39 5.24
C ILE A 31 1.33 14.08 5.40
N LYS A 32 1.79 13.48 4.29
CA LYS A 32 2.51 12.20 4.28
C LYS A 32 3.90 12.23 4.90
N THR A 33 4.54 13.39 5.00
CA THR A 33 5.94 13.51 5.43
C THR A 33 6.11 14.25 6.75
N VAL A 34 5.30 15.26 7.00
CA VAL A 34 5.41 16.16 8.16
C VAL A 34 4.40 15.78 9.23
N GLU A 35 3.12 15.67 8.87
CA GLU A 35 2.04 15.43 9.84
C GLU A 35 1.88 13.96 10.20
N HIS A 36 1.90 13.09 9.20
CA HIS A 36 1.73 11.65 9.30
C HIS A 36 2.83 10.95 8.49
N PRO A 37 4.09 10.96 8.98
CA PRO A 37 5.19 10.34 8.27
C PRO A 37 4.86 8.87 7.96
N LEU A 38 4.66 8.50 6.69
CA LEU A 38 4.48 7.08 6.32
C LEU A 38 5.71 6.21 6.65
N THR A 39 6.82 6.83 7.06
CA THR A 39 8.01 6.20 7.62
C THR A 39 7.80 5.70 9.05
N GLN A 40 6.80 6.23 9.77
CA GLN A 40 6.21 5.57 10.93
C GLN A 40 5.24 4.48 10.47
N LYS A 41 5.74 3.54 9.66
CA LYS A 41 5.24 2.17 9.79
C LYS A 41 5.51 1.82 11.24
N THR A 42 4.48 1.84 12.08
CA THR A 42 4.55 1.18 13.38
C THR A 42 4.94 -0.25 13.04
N LYS A 43 6.24 -0.55 13.17
CA LYS A 43 6.77 -1.89 13.00
C LYS A 43 6.27 -2.63 14.21
N THR A 44 5.01 -3.07 14.15
CA THR A 44 4.45 -3.88 15.20
C THR A 44 5.30 -5.15 15.24
N PRO A 45 5.61 -5.68 16.43
CA PRO A 45 6.35 -6.94 16.55
C PRO A 45 5.71 -8.05 15.70
N LEU A 46 4.38 -8.02 15.56
CA LEU A 46 3.63 -8.91 14.67
C LEU A 46 3.97 -8.69 13.19
N GLY A 47 3.96 -7.45 12.70
CA GLY A 47 4.28 -7.15 11.30
C GLY A 47 5.70 -7.57 10.90
N GLU A 48 6.68 -7.39 11.78
CA GLU A 48 8.06 -7.87 11.56
C GLU A 48 8.11 -9.40 11.50
N ARG A 49 7.45 -10.07 12.44
CA ARG A 49 7.37 -11.53 12.48
C ARG A 49 6.71 -12.10 11.23
N LEU A 50 5.61 -11.51 10.77
CA LEU A 50 4.91 -11.91 9.54
C LEU A 50 5.83 -11.75 8.31
N ARG A 51 6.62 -10.68 8.25
CA ARG A 51 7.58 -10.46 7.14
C ARG A 51 8.72 -11.49 7.14
N GLN A 52 9.22 -11.85 8.32
CA GLN A 52 10.23 -12.92 8.45
C GLN A 52 9.65 -14.27 8.02
N LEU A 53 8.42 -14.60 8.44
CA LEU A 53 7.72 -15.82 8.02
C LEU A 53 7.52 -15.86 6.50
N ARG A 54 7.04 -14.76 5.90
CA ARG A 54 6.92 -14.65 4.43
C ARG A 54 8.24 -14.92 3.73
N THR A 55 9.34 -14.37 4.24
CA THR A 55 10.68 -14.56 3.65
C THR A 55 11.09 -16.03 3.69
N LYS A 56 10.83 -16.73 4.80
CA LYS A 56 11.12 -18.17 4.94
C LYS A 56 10.28 -19.01 3.98
N ILE A 57 8.99 -18.70 3.83
CA ILE A 57 8.07 -19.41 2.92
C ILE A 57 8.51 -19.23 1.46
N VAL A 58 8.89 -18.01 1.06
CA VAL A 58 9.38 -17.78 -0.31
C VAL A 58 10.72 -18.49 -0.55
N ALA A 59 11.62 -18.47 0.44
CA ALA A 59 12.93 -19.12 0.34
C ALA A 59 12.85 -20.65 0.31
N SER A 60 11.81 -21.26 0.89
CA SER A 60 11.62 -22.72 0.81
C SER A 60 11.26 -23.19 -0.60
N GLY A 61 10.85 -22.27 -1.49
CA GLY A 61 10.45 -22.60 -2.86
C GLY A 61 9.18 -23.44 -2.93
N ALA A 62 8.45 -23.60 -1.82
CA ALA A 62 7.17 -24.28 -1.81
C ALA A 62 6.19 -23.49 -2.70
N PRO A 63 5.40 -24.18 -3.55
CA PRO A 63 4.41 -23.52 -4.37
C PRO A 63 3.41 -22.80 -3.46
N LEU A 64 3.17 -21.51 -3.75
CA LEU A 64 2.17 -20.74 -3.04
C LEU A 64 0.78 -21.26 -3.41
N LEU A 65 -0.15 -21.14 -2.46
CA LEU A 65 -1.54 -21.50 -2.67
C LEU A 65 -2.12 -20.72 -3.86
N THR A 66 -2.87 -21.42 -4.70
CA THR A 66 -3.68 -20.79 -5.73
C THR A 66 -4.88 -20.10 -5.09
N GLN A 67 -5.59 -19.28 -5.88
CA GLN A 67 -6.80 -18.60 -5.40
C GLN A 67 -7.83 -19.59 -4.83
N ASP A 68 -8.06 -20.70 -5.53
CA ASP A 68 -9.01 -21.75 -5.10
C ASP A 68 -8.58 -22.43 -3.80
N ASP A 69 -7.26 -22.62 -3.60
CA ASP A 69 -6.74 -23.22 -2.38
C ASP A 69 -6.88 -22.27 -1.18
N ILE A 70 -6.69 -20.97 -1.40
CA ILE A 70 -6.90 -19.93 -0.39
C ILE A 70 -8.37 -19.90 0.04
N GLU A 71 -9.31 -19.96 -0.90
CA GLU A 71 -10.75 -19.96 -0.61
C GLU A 71 -11.19 -21.19 0.19
N LYS A 72 -10.63 -22.37 -0.13
CA LYS A 72 -10.84 -23.60 0.66
C LYS A 72 -10.30 -23.48 2.07
N GLU A 73 -9.10 -22.91 2.25
CA GLU A 73 -8.49 -22.70 3.57
C GLU A 73 -9.31 -21.72 4.42
N ILE A 74 -9.76 -20.61 3.83
CA ILE A 74 -10.60 -19.61 4.50
C ILE A 74 -11.91 -20.24 4.99
N THR A 75 -12.58 -20.99 4.11
CA THR A 75 -13.83 -21.71 4.42
C THR A 75 -13.63 -22.73 5.54
N SER A 76 -12.49 -23.44 5.53
CA SER A 76 -12.16 -24.45 6.55
C SER A 76 -11.78 -23.84 7.90
N SER A 77 -11.11 -22.68 7.90
CA SER A 77 -10.53 -22.08 9.11
C SER A 77 -11.48 -21.12 9.83
N ARG A 78 -12.44 -20.52 9.11
CA ARG A 78 -13.39 -19.56 9.68
C ARG A 78 -14.78 -20.14 9.95
N GLY A 79 -14.96 -21.45 9.73
CA GLY A 79 -16.25 -22.12 9.80
C GLY A 79 -17.15 -21.64 8.67
N GLY A 80 -17.09 -22.32 7.53
CA GLY A 80 -17.95 -22.02 6.39
C GLY A 80 -19.43 -22.00 6.80
N LEU A 81 -20.18 -21.03 6.28
CA LEU A 81 -21.64 -21.17 6.22
C LEU A 81 -21.91 -22.42 5.40
N GLN A 82 -22.39 -23.48 6.06
CA GLN A 82 -23.02 -24.60 5.38
C GLN A 82 -24.10 -24.01 4.48
N GLU A 83 -23.95 -24.17 3.16
CA GLU A 83 -25.08 -24.00 2.27
C GLU A 83 -26.11 -25.04 2.68
N PHE A 84 -27.17 -24.60 3.35
CA PHE A 84 -28.37 -25.40 3.53
C PHE A 84 -28.91 -25.70 2.14
N THR A 85 -28.65 -26.91 1.64
CA THR A 85 -29.33 -27.45 0.46
C THR A 85 -30.63 -28.10 0.94
N GLU A 86 -31.74 -27.61 0.39
CA GLU A 86 -33.13 -28.06 0.62
C GLU A 86 -33.38 -29.49 0.13
#